data_AF-A0A420FDY0-F1
#
_entry.id   AF-A0A420FDY0-F1
#
_cell.length_a   1.000
_cell.length_b   1.000
_cell.length_c   1.000
_cell.angle_alpha   90.00
_cell.angle_beta   90.00
_cell.angle_gamma   90.00
#
_symmetry.space_group_name_H-M   'P 1'
#
loop_
_entity.id
_entity.type
_entity.pdbx_description
1 polymer ?
#
loop_
_entity_poly.entity_id
_entity_poly.type
_entity_poly.pdbx_seq_one_letter_code
_entity_poly.pdbx_strand_id
1 'polypeptide(L)' 'MKEIFIKKYWHEEDVLFYLHFQNEEVIEQVGITPKGNVFLSLEKPRENTSLLYDQSLDELDLEEKDFITKEEFYRIWNEQ' A
#
# COMPACT_ATOMS: atom_id res chain seq x y z
N MET A 1 -18.50 -0.39 -6.18
CA MET A 1 -17.07 -0.74 -6.18
C MET A 1 -16.59 -0.60 -4.74
N LYS A 2 -15.97 -1.65 -4.17
CA LYS A 2 -15.57 -1.65 -2.76
C LYS A 2 -14.11 -1.18 -2.69
N GLU A 3 -13.88 -0.02 -2.09
CA GLU A 3 -12.54 0.52 -1.83
C GLU A 3 -12.17 0.23 -0.37
N ILE A 4 -10.93 -0.22 -0.15
CA ILE A 4 -10.35 -0.41 1.18
C ILE A 4 -8.96 0.21 1.18
N PHE A 5 -8.65 0.95 2.23
CA PHE A 5 -7.34 1.58 2.42
C PHE A 5 -6.74 1.08 3.72
N ILE A 6 -5.50 0.63 3.65
CA ILE A 6 -4.77 0.19 4.83
C ILE A 6 -3.39 0.80 4.91
N LYS A 7 -2.86 0.85 6.13
CA LYS A 7 -1.49 1.15 6.47
C LYS A 7 -0.98 0.06 7.39
N LYS A 8 0.07 -0.65 6.97
CA LYS A 8 0.66 -1.73 7.76
C LYS A 8 2.17 -1.64 7.71
N TYR A 9 2.81 -1.94 8.84
CA TYR A 9 4.27 -1.96 8.96
C TYR A 9 4.76 -3.40 8.98
N TRP A 10 5.69 -3.73 8.08
CA TRP A 10 6.32 -5.05 8.01
C TRP A 10 7.70 -4.96 8.64
N HIS A 11 7.81 -5.55 9.83
CA HIS A 11 9.02 -5.50 10.64
C HIS A 11 10.23 -6.16 9.98
N GLU A 12 10.03 -7.24 9.22
CA GLU A 12 11.12 -8.00 8.61
C GLU A 12 11.85 -7.21 7.51
N GLU A 13 11.11 -6.36 6.80
CA GLU A 13 11.62 -5.57 5.67
C GLU A 13 11.85 -4.09 6.02
N ASP A 14 11.54 -3.67 7.26
CA ASP A 14 11.59 -2.26 7.72
C ASP A 14 10.89 -1.30 6.74
N VAL A 15 9.64 -1.64 6.43
CA VAL A 15 8.82 -0.93 5.45
C VAL A 15 7.40 -0.69 5.97
N LEU A 16 6.92 0.54 5.80
CA LEU A 16 5.53 0.91 6.03
C LEU A 16 4.83 0.96 4.68
N PHE A 17 3.92 0.04 4.42
CA PHE A 17 3.08 0.14 3.23
C PHE A 17 1.76 0.83 3.52
N TYR A 18 1.36 1.64 2.56
CA TYR A 18 0.00 2.10 2.35
C TYR A 18 -0.54 1.37 1.13
N LEU A 19 -1.65 0.66 1.26
CA LEU A 19 -2.26 -0.11 0.17
C LEU A 19 -3.69 0.38 -0.09
N HIS A 20 -4.01 0.65 -1.34
CA HIS A 20 -5.35 0.92 -1.81
C HIS A 20 -5.87 -0.29 -2.58
N PHE A 21 -6.85 -0.97 -1.99
CA PHE A 21 -7.56 -2.08 -2.58
C PHE A 21 -8.83 -1.62 -3.27
N GLN A 22 -9.07 -2.14 -4.47
CA GLN A 22 -10.32 -2.02 -5.20
C GLN A 22 -10.81 -3.41 -5.59
N ASN A 23 -11.96 -3.82 -5.04
CA ASN A 23 -12.50 -5.18 -5.20
C ASN A 23 -11.47 -6.28 -4.85
N GLU A 24 -10.77 -6.11 -3.73
CA GLU A 24 -9.81 -7.09 -3.16
C GLU A 24 -8.44 -7.16 -3.84
N GLU A 25 -8.21 -6.37 -4.90
CA GLU A 25 -6.92 -6.22 -5.57
C GLU A 25 -6.28 -4.87 -5.23
N VAL A 26 -4.96 -4.82 -5.02
CA VAL A 26 -4.25 -3.55 -4.83
C VAL A 26 -4.07 -2.85 -6.17
N ILE A 27 -4.51 -1.59 -6.22
CA ILE A 27 -4.41 -0.77 -7.43
C ILE A 27 -3.37 0.35 -7.32
N GLU A 28 -3.08 0.78 -6.08
CA GLU A 28 -2.07 1.78 -5.75
C GLU A 28 -1.39 1.39 -4.43
N GLN A 29 -0.08 1.59 -4.34
CA GLN A 29 0.68 1.38 -3.11
C GLN A 29 1.78 2.42 -2.90
N VAL A 30 2.04 2.72 -1.63
CA VAL A 30 3.24 3.45 -1.22
C VAL A 30 4.04 2.58 -0.26
N GLY A 31 5.30 2.29 -0.58
CA GLY A 31 6.25 1.69 0.35
C GLY A 31 7.18 2.75 0.90
N ILE A 32 7.11 3.03 2.19
CA ILE A 32 8.01 3.96 2.88
C ILE A 32 9.12 3.16 3.55
N THR A 33 10.37 3.42 3.14
CA THR A 33 11.58 2.80 3.68
C THR A 33 12.57 3.87 4.13
N PRO A 34 13.59 3.54 4.96
CA PRO A 34 14.67 4.47 5.28
C PRO A 34 15.46 4.99 4.06
N LYS A 35 15.38 4.31 2.91
CA LYS A 35 16.07 4.70 1.67
C LYS A 35 15.26 5.64 0.79
N GLY A 36 13.98 5.84 1.11
CA GLY A 36 13.04 6.64 0.35
C GLY A 36 11.70 5.94 0.16
N ASN A 37 10.79 6.68 -0.48
CA ASN A 37 9.43 6.23 -0.78
C ASN A 37 9.38 5.62 -2.18
N VAL A 38 8.56 4.60 -2.34
CA VAL A 38 8.30 3.93 -3.62
C VAL A 38 6.80 3.97 -3.89
N PHE A 39 6.42 4.47 -5.07
CA PHE A 39 5.02 4.61 -5.49
C PHE A 39 4.75 3.71 -6.68
N LEU A 40 3.80 2.77 -6.52
CA LEU A 40 3.43 1.83 -7.58
C LEU A 40 1.92 1.82 -7.77
N SER A 41 1.49 1.58 -9.01
CA SER A 41 0.09 1.48 -9.39
C SER A 41 -0.09 0.42 -10.49
N LEU A 42 -1.33 0.12 -10.89
CA LEU A 42 -1.57 -0.75 -12.04
C LEU A 42 -0.88 -0.24 -13.33
N GLU A 43 -0.74 1.08 -13.50
CA GLU A 43 -0.07 1.68 -14.66
C GLU A 43 1.46 1.58 -14.56
N LYS A 44 1.99 1.57 -13.34
CA LYS A 44 3.43 1.43 -13.04
C LYS A 44 3.61 0.39 -11.92
N PRO A 45 3.47 -0.92 -12.20
CA PRO A 45 3.42 -1.95 -11.18
C PRO A 45 4.80 -2.34 -10.65
N ARG A 46 5.88 -1.77 -11.19
CA ARG A 46 7.25 -2.06 -10.78
C ARG A 46 8.12 -0.81 -10.81
N GLU A 47 8.99 -0.69 -9.81
CA GLU A 47 10.08 0.29 -9.76
C GLU A 47 11.30 -0.36 -9.14
N ASN A 48 12.43 -0.36 -9.86
CA ASN A 48 13.65 -1.08 -9.47
C ASN A 48 13.37 -2.56 -9.14
N THR A 49 13.53 -2.93 -7.87
CA THR A 49 13.28 -4.26 -7.31
C THR A 49 11.90 -4.39 -6.64
N SER A 50 11.18 -3.29 -6.46
CA SER A 50 9.87 -3.26 -5.82
C SER A 50 8.76 -3.61 -6.82
N LEU A 51 7.78 -4.38 -6.37
CA LEU A 51 6.62 -4.83 -7.15
C LEU A 51 5.33 -4.41 -6.44
N LEU A 52 4.29 -4.15 -7.23
CA LEU A 52 2.94 -3.93 -6.73
C LEU A 52 2.48 -5.18 -6.00
N TYR A 53 1.93 -5.00 -4.79
CA TYR A 53 1.35 -6.09 -4.02
C TYR A 53 0.28 -6.80 -4.85
N ASP A 54 0.42 -8.12 -5.01
CA ASP A 54 -0.41 -8.96 -5.89
C ASP A 54 -1.22 -10.01 -5.13
N GLN A 55 -1.14 -9.99 -3.81
CA GLN A 55 -1.88 -10.87 -2.90
C GLN A 55 -3.23 -10.26 -2.50
N SER A 56 -4.12 -11.09 -1.95
CA SER A 56 -5.44 -10.61 -1.53
C SER A 56 -5.38 -9.88 -0.18
N LEU A 57 -6.42 -9.10 0.12
CA LEU A 57 -6.59 -8.49 1.44
C LEU A 57 -6.69 -9.54 2.57
N ASP A 58 -7.29 -10.71 2.29
CA ASP A 58 -7.51 -11.77 3.28
C ASP A 58 -6.22 -12.51 3.67
N GLU A 59 -5.16 -12.38 2.87
CA GLU A 59 -3.83 -12.91 3.19
C GLU A 59 -3.09 -12.04 4.21
N LEU A 60 -3.59 -10.83 4.49
CA LEU A 60 -3.00 -9.91 5.46
C LEU A 60 -3.58 -10.11 6.85
N ASP A 61 -2.69 -10.21 7.85
CA ASP A 61 -3.05 -10.16 9.26
C ASP A 61 -3.34 -8.70 9.69
N LEU A 62 -4.57 -8.25 9.41
CA LEU A 62 -5.03 -6.89 9.62
C LEU A 62 -5.80 -6.72 10.93
N GLU A 63 -5.47 -5.67 11.66
CA GLU A 63 -6.20 -5.19 12.83
C GLU A 63 -7.02 -3.94 12.48
N GLU A 64 -8.04 -3.59 13.28
CA GLU A 64 -8.88 -2.40 13.01
C GLU A 64 -8.07 -1.10 12.85
N LYS A 65 -6.92 -0.98 13.54
CA LYS A 65 -6.02 0.17 13.46
C LYS A 65 -5.24 0.28 12.15
N ASP A 66 -5.18 -0.81 11.38
CA ASP A 66 -4.47 -0.84 10.10
C ASP A 66 -5.33 -0.21 9.00
N PHE A 67 -6.64 -0.13 9.19
CA PHE A 67 -7.54 0.55 8.25
C PHE A 67 -7.41 2.07 8.41
N ILE A 68 -7.25 2.76 7.28
CA ILE A 68 -7.11 4.22 7.21
C ILE A 68 -8.18 4.81 6.31
N THR A 69 -8.35 6.13 6.35
CA THR A 69 -9.26 6.79 5.42
C THR A 69 -8.61 6.98 4.04
N LYS A 70 -9.47 7.21 3.05
CA LYS A 70 -9.05 7.63 1.70
C LYS A 70 -8.20 8.90 1.75
N GLU A 71 -8.60 9.88 2.57
CA GLU A 71 -7.85 11.13 2.71
C GLU A 71 -6.44 10.91 3.27
N GLU A 72 -6.29 9.99 4.24
CA GLU A 72 -4.97 9.64 4.79
C GLU A 72 -4.07 9.00 3.73
N PHE A 73 -4.60 8.06 2.94
CA PHE A 73 -3.85 7.45 1.85
C PHE A 73 -3.41 8.48 0.81
N TYR A 74 -4.36 9.26 0.27
CA TYR A 74 -4.05 10.21 -0.80
C TYR A 74 -3.19 11.38 -0.35
N ARG A 75 -3.18 11.70 0.95
CA ARG A 75 -2.22 12.66 1.49
C ARG A 75 -0.77 12.21 1.25
N ILE A 76 -0.48 10.93 1.46
CA ILE A 76 0.86 10.36 1.24
C ILE A 76 1.12 10.13 -0.24
N TRP A 77 0.13 9.59 -0.98
CA TRP A 77 0.24 9.34 -2.42
C TRP A 77 0.62 10.59 -3.22
N ASN A 78 0.07 11.74 -2.84
CA ASN A 78 0.33 13.02 -3.52
C ASN A 78 1.72 13.63 -3.22
N GLU A 79 2.57 12.97 -2.42
CA GLU A 79 3.96 13.38 -2.17
C GLU A 79 4.97 12.83 -3.20
N GLN A 80 4.50 12.16 -4.25
CA GLN A 80 5.30 11.59 -5.35
C GLN A 80 6.07 12.63 -6.19
#